data_AF-A0A6N3T1S7-F1
#
_entry.id   AF-A0A6N3T1S7-F1
#
_cell.length_a   1.000
_cell.length_b   1.000
_cell.length_c   1.000
_cell.angle_alpha   90.00
_cell.angle_beta   90.00
_cell.angle_gamma   90.00
#
_symmetry.space_group_name_H-M   'P 1'
#
loop_
_entity.id
_entity.type
_entity.pdbx_description
1 polymer ?
#
loop_
_entity_poly.entity_id
_entity_poly.type
_entity_poly.pdbx_seq_one_letter_code
_entity_poly.pdbx_strand_id
1 'polypeptide(L)'
;MSQTTPHSPGLSRRGALASVLAATAAALPVMASAAPSGEDAALLALCAELWRVHKQIGSADYLVEHEFGSPEQKRLEANLDQLCRQEDSLVKQIAQTVARTPSGLKAKATILQTLLPDIMRDCYLSDESGEFLLVMSLLGDLTGGAQI
;
A
#
# COMPACT_ATOMS: atom_id res chain seq x y z
N MET A 1 23.95 -70.00 52.54
CA MET A 1 23.30 -70.66 51.39
C MET A 1 22.21 -69.75 50.86
N SER A 2 22.25 -69.51 49.55
CA SER A 2 21.13 -69.19 48.63
C SER A 2 20.43 -67.83 48.65
N GLN A 3 20.33 -67.30 47.42
CA GLN A 3 19.65 -66.12 46.89
C GLN A 3 18.12 -66.20 46.99
N THR A 4 17.42 -65.07 46.75
CA THR A 4 16.57 -64.81 45.55
C THR A 4 15.68 -63.56 45.73
N THR A 5 15.72 -62.63 44.77
CA THR A 5 14.61 -61.73 44.38
C THR A 5 13.53 -62.56 43.65
N PRO A 6 12.21 -62.22 43.56
CA PRO A 6 11.77 -61.17 42.60
C PRO A 6 10.30 -60.60 42.69
N HIS A 7 10.02 -59.69 41.73
CA HIS A 7 8.76 -59.43 40.97
C HIS A 7 7.56 -58.62 41.52
N SER A 8 7.23 -57.60 40.71
CA SER A 8 5.95 -56.89 40.59
C SER A 8 4.79 -57.77 40.09
N PRO A 9 3.56 -57.37 40.40
CA PRO A 9 2.43 -57.36 39.45
C PRO A 9 1.80 -55.95 39.42
N GLY A 10 1.37 -55.36 38.31
CA GLY A 10 0.67 -55.99 37.19
C GLY A 10 -0.84 -55.73 37.32
N LEU A 11 -1.30 -54.49 37.17
CA LEU A 11 -2.71 -54.18 36.88
C LEU A 11 -2.78 -53.28 35.64
N SER A 12 -2.74 -53.94 34.49
CA SER A 12 -3.25 -53.42 33.23
C SER A 12 -4.78 -53.53 33.27
N ARG A 13 -5.46 -52.38 33.26
CA ARG A 13 -6.85 -52.27 32.79
C ARG A 13 -6.94 -51.10 31.84
N ARG A 14 -6.92 -51.48 30.56
CA ARG A 14 -7.34 -50.73 29.38
C ARG A 14 -8.57 -49.86 29.65
N GLY A 15 -8.54 -48.66 29.08
CA GLY A 15 -9.72 -48.08 28.44
C GLY A 15 -10.39 -46.94 29.22
N ALA A 16 -10.00 -45.71 28.89
CA ALA A 16 -10.95 -44.67 28.50
C ALA A 16 -10.15 -43.51 27.87
N LEU A 17 -10.11 -43.49 26.54
CA LEU A 17 -9.80 -42.31 25.76
C LEU A 17 -10.96 -41.33 25.89
N ALA A 18 -10.68 -40.05 26.17
CA ALA A 18 -11.48 -38.90 25.73
C ALA A 18 -10.69 -37.62 26.05
N SER A 19 -9.71 -37.23 25.22
CA SER A 19 -9.89 -36.20 24.20
C SER A 19 -10.45 -34.87 24.76
N VAL A 20 -9.56 -34.03 25.31
CA VAL A 20 -9.80 -32.59 25.41
C VAL A 20 -8.76 -31.90 24.53
N LEU A 21 -9.01 -31.90 23.22
CA LEU A 21 -8.39 -30.99 22.28
C LEU A 21 -9.12 -29.65 22.42
N ALA A 22 -8.68 -28.82 23.36
CA ALA A 22 -8.97 -27.40 23.35
C ALA A 22 -8.09 -26.77 22.26
N ALA A 23 -8.49 -26.92 21.00
CA ALA A 23 -7.89 -26.20 19.89
C ALA A 23 -8.58 -24.83 19.81
N THR A 24 -7.83 -23.82 20.24
CA THR A 24 -8.13 -22.40 20.18
C THR A 24 -8.61 -21.99 18.79
N ALA A 25 -9.92 -21.77 18.66
CA ALA A 25 -10.48 -21.06 17.53
C ALA A 25 -9.85 -19.66 17.49
N ALA A 26 -9.17 -19.38 16.39
CA ALA A 26 -8.41 -18.17 16.14
C ALA A 26 -9.27 -16.93 16.40
N ALA A 27 -9.04 -16.27 17.53
CA ALA A 27 -9.32 -14.86 17.67
C ALA A 27 -8.35 -14.14 16.71
N LEU A 28 -8.83 -13.83 15.50
CA LEU A 28 -8.15 -12.88 14.64
C LEU A 28 -7.97 -11.60 15.46
N PRO A 29 -6.75 -11.13 15.70
CA PRO A 29 -6.59 -9.79 16.23
C PRO A 29 -7.17 -8.87 15.15
N VAL A 30 -8.33 -8.29 15.43
CA VAL A 30 -8.72 -7.05 14.77
C VAL A 30 -7.60 -6.09 15.12
N MET A 31 -6.65 -5.94 14.19
CA MET A 31 -5.73 -4.84 14.17
C MET A 31 -6.61 -3.61 14.07
N ALA A 32 -7.00 -3.06 15.23
CA ALA A 32 -7.38 -1.68 15.32
C ALA A 32 -6.14 -0.92 14.83
N SER A 33 -6.12 -0.61 13.54
CA SER A 33 -5.18 0.32 12.96
C SER A 33 -5.45 1.61 13.73
N ALA A 34 -4.64 1.87 14.75
CA ALA A 34 -4.59 3.19 15.34
C ALA A 34 -4.29 4.12 14.17
N ALA A 35 -5.30 4.88 13.75
CA ALA A 35 -5.12 5.94 12.78
C ALA A 35 -3.89 6.71 13.26
N PRO A 36 -2.82 6.79 12.45
CA PRO A 36 -1.57 7.32 12.94
C PRO A 36 -1.85 8.73 13.42
N SER A 37 -1.93 8.99 14.71
CA SER A 37 -2.13 10.34 15.26
C SER A 37 -0.79 11.08 15.27
N GLY A 38 -0.09 11.02 14.14
CA GLY A 38 1.20 11.65 13.92
C GLY A 38 1.02 13.00 13.23
N GLU A 39 2.05 13.83 13.29
CA GLU A 39 2.03 15.20 12.76
C GLU A 39 1.61 15.30 11.28
N ASP A 40 1.87 14.25 10.49
CA ASP A 40 1.55 14.16 9.06
C ASP A 40 0.44 13.15 8.74
N ALA A 41 -0.37 12.74 9.71
CA ALA A 41 -1.45 11.76 9.54
C ALA A 41 -2.35 12.03 8.33
N ALA A 42 -2.85 13.27 8.24
CA ALA A 42 -3.74 13.72 7.19
C ALA A 42 -3.04 13.71 5.81
N LEU A 43 -1.78 14.16 5.77
CA LEU A 43 -0.97 14.13 4.55
C LEU A 43 -0.80 12.70 4.04
N LEU A 44 -0.42 11.76 4.91
CA LEU A 44 -0.20 10.38 4.54
C LEU A 44 -1.50 9.69 4.10
N ALA A 45 -2.64 10.02 4.71
CA ALA A 45 -3.94 9.54 4.28
C ALA A 45 -4.30 10.06 2.87
N LEU A 46 -4.07 11.34 2.60
CA LEU A 46 -4.25 11.92 1.26
C LEU A 46 -3.33 11.25 0.22
N CYS A 47 -2.06 11.01 0.56
CA CYS A 47 -1.13 10.30 -0.32
C CYS A 47 -1.59 8.87 -0.61
N ALA A 48 -2.09 8.15 0.40
CA ALA A 48 -2.62 6.79 0.22
C ALA A 48 -3.85 6.79 -0.72
N GLU A 49 -4.74 7.77 -0.55
CA GLU A 49 -5.91 7.93 -1.41
C GLU A 49 -5.54 8.31 -2.84
N LEU A 50 -4.55 9.18 -3.03
CA LEU A 50 -3.99 9.50 -4.35
C LEU A 50 -3.50 8.22 -5.05
N TRP A 51 -2.69 7.40 -4.37
CA TRP A 51 -2.20 6.15 -4.95
C TRP A 51 -3.30 5.15 -5.27
N ARG A 52 -4.40 5.17 -4.51
CA ARG A 52 -5.58 4.34 -4.80
C ARG A 52 -6.23 4.78 -6.11
N VAL A 53 -6.46 6.08 -6.29
CA VAL A 53 -7.06 6.65 -7.51
C VAL A 53 -6.14 6.48 -8.71
N HIS A 54 -4.84 6.79 -8.57
CA HIS A 54 -3.85 6.63 -9.63
C HIS A 54 -3.79 5.20 -10.16
N LYS A 55 -3.84 4.20 -9.27
CA LYS A 55 -3.93 2.78 -9.67
C LYS A 55 -5.24 2.45 -10.37
N GLN A 56 -6.35 3.06 -9.98
CA GLN A 56 -7.63 2.85 -10.65
C GLN A 56 -7.60 3.37 -12.09
N ILE A 57 -7.04 4.57 -12.31
CA ILE A 57 -6.81 5.15 -13.63
C ILE A 57 -5.93 4.20 -14.46
N GLY A 58 -4.75 3.84 -13.93
CA GLY A 58 -3.83 2.95 -14.63
C GLY A 58 -4.41 1.56 -14.91
N SER A 59 -5.34 1.05 -14.09
CA SER A 59 -6.02 -0.23 -14.34
C SER A 59 -7.15 -0.15 -15.38
N ALA A 60 -7.75 1.03 -15.54
CA ALA A 60 -8.83 1.25 -16.49
C ALA A 60 -8.31 1.30 -17.94
N ASP A 61 -7.06 1.73 -18.15
CA ASP A 61 -6.40 1.70 -19.46
C ASP A 61 -6.13 0.28 -20.00
N TYR A 62 -6.12 -0.74 -19.13
CA TYR A 62 -5.93 -2.14 -19.53
C TYR A 62 -7.24 -2.92 -19.74
N LEU A 63 -8.40 -2.28 -19.65
CA LEU A 63 -9.69 -2.95 -19.77
C LEU A 63 -10.31 -2.78 -21.16
N VAL A 64 -10.61 -3.94 -21.75
CA VAL A 64 -11.56 -4.24 -22.84
C VAL A 64 -11.81 -3.09 -23.81
N GLU A 65 -11.29 -3.21 -25.04
CA GLU A 65 -11.70 -2.35 -26.14
C GLU A 65 -13.22 -2.42 -26.33
N HIS A 66 -13.89 -1.34 -25.97
CA HIS A 66 -15.31 -1.15 -26.23
C HIS A 66 -15.51 -0.57 -27.63
N GLU A 67 -16.62 -0.92 -28.27
CA GLU A 67 -16.97 -0.34 -29.56
C GLU A 67 -17.12 1.18 -29.44
N PHE A 68 -16.59 1.91 -30.42
CA PHE A 68 -16.62 3.36 -30.43
C PHE A 68 -18.05 3.91 -30.38
N GLY A 69 -18.35 4.79 -29.43
CA GLY A 69 -19.65 5.40 -29.21
C GLY A 69 -20.62 4.55 -28.36
N SER A 70 -20.23 3.33 -27.98
CA SER A 70 -21.05 2.43 -27.15
C SER A 70 -21.37 3.05 -25.77
N PRO A 71 -22.50 2.69 -25.15
CA PRO A 71 -22.82 3.10 -23.79
C PRO A 71 -21.73 2.71 -22.77
N GLU A 72 -21.10 1.56 -22.97
CA GLU A 72 -20.03 1.03 -22.13
C GLU A 72 -18.78 1.91 -22.22
N GLN A 73 -18.34 2.26 -23.43
CA GLN A 73 -17.21 3.17 -23.62
C GLN A 73 -17.49 4.53 -22.97
N LYS A 74 -18.67 5.11 -23.19
CA LYS A 74 -19.03 6.41 -22.59
C LYS A 74 -19.04 6.37 -21.07
N ARG A 75 -19.44 5.24 -20.46
CA ARG A 75 -19.38 5.06 -19.00
C ARG A 75 -17.95 4.94 -18.52
N LEU A 76 -17.09 4.24 -19.26
CA LEU A 76 -15.66 4.14 -18.96
C LEU A 76 -14.99 5.51 -19.02
N GLU A 77 -15.20 6.27 -20.10
CA GLU A 77 -14.69 7.64 -20.27
C GLU A 77 -15.17 8.56 -19.15
N ALA A 78 -16.46 8.54 -18.82
CA ALA A 78 -17.00 9.36 -17.73
C ALA A 78 -16.41 8.99 -16.35
N ASN A 79 -16.11 7.72 -16.12
CA ASN A 79 -15.45 7.25 -14.90
C ASN A 79 -13.99 7.71 -14.86
N LEU A 80 -13.25 7.53 -15.95
CA LEU A 80 -11.88 8.04 -16.09
C LEU A 80 -11.81 9.55 -15.84
N ASP A 81 -12.69 10.34 -16.46
CA ASP A 81 -12.80 11.78 -16.23
C ASP A 81 -13.05 12.12 -14.75
N GLN A 82 -13.88 11.34 -14.06
CA GLN A 82 -14.11 11.51 -12.62
C GLN A 82 -12.86 11.19 -11.80
N LEU A 83 -12.18 10.09 -12.10
CA LEU A 83 -10.95 9.69 -11.41
C LEU A 83 -9.84 10.72 -11.62
N CYS A 84 -9.64 11.22 -12.84
CA CYS A 84 -8.66 12.27 -13.14
C CYS A 84 -8.95 13.57 -12.36
N ARG A 85 -10.21 14.00 -12.29
CA ARG A 85 -10.61 15.15 -11.46
C ARG A 85 -10.35 14.91 -9.97
N GLN A 86 -10.57 13.69 -9.49
CA GLN A 86 -10.29 13.32 -8.11
C GLN A 86 -8.79 13.33 -7.82
N GLU A 87 -7.98 12.80 -8.74
CA GLU A 87 -6.52 12.83 -8.65
C GLU A 87 -5.99 14.27 -8.56
N ASP A 88 -6.41 15.15 -9.47
CA ASP A 88 -6.02 16.57 -9.46
C ASP A 88 -6.41 17.27 -8.15
N SER A 89 -7.61 17.02 -7.63
CA SER A 89 -8.06 17.53 -6.33
C SER A 89 -7.17 17.04 -5.17
N LEU A 90 -6.80 15.76 -5.18
CA LEU A 90 -5.92 15.17 -4.16
C LEU A 90 -4.52 15.77 -4.22
N VAL A 91 -3.94 15.92 -5.41
CA VAL A 91 -2.62 16.55 -5.60
C VAL A 91 -2.64 17.99 -5.05
N LYS A 92 -3.69 18.77 -5.34
CA LYS A 92 -3.85 20.13 -4.80
C LYS A 92 -3.93 20.15 -3.28
N GLN A 93 -4.69 19.24 -2.66
CA GLN A 93 -4.78 19.12 -1.21
C GLN A 93 -3.44 18.70 -0.57
N ILE A 94 -2.73 17.75 -1.19
CA ILE A 94 -1.39 17.32 -0.76
C ILE A 94 -0.41 18.50 -0.85
N ALA A 95 -0.45 19.29 -1.92
CA ALA A 95 0.39 20.47 -2.07
C ALA A 95 0.18 21.48 -0.93
N GLN A 96 -1.08 21.72 -0.56
CA GLN A 96 -1.47 22.64 0.53
C GLN A 96 -1.20 22.10 1.93
N THR A 97 -1.11 20.78 2.11
CA THR A 97 -0.88 20.16 3.41
C THR A 97 0.62 20.15 3.74
N VAL A 98 1.03 20.83 4.81
CA VAL A 98 2.45 20.90 5.20
C VAL A 98 2.96 19.53 5.64
N ALA A 99 4.12 19.11 5.15
CA ALA A 99 4.86 17.96 5.66
C ALA A 99 5.79 18.43 6.79
N ARG A 100 5.61 17.88 7.99
CA ARG A 100 6.42 18.20 9.19
C ARG A 100 7.46 17.14 9.49
N THR A 101 7.27 15.94 8.97
CA THR A 101 8.14 14.79 9.21
C THR A 101 8.93 14.40 7.96
N PRO A 102 10.07 13.71 8.12
CA PRO A 102 10.80 13.12 6.99
C PRO A 102 9.93 12.16 6.15
N SER A 103 9.00 11.45 6.81
CA SER A 103 8.05 10.56 6.13
C SER A 103 7.09 11.32 5.22
N GLY A 104 6.56 12.46 5.68
CA GLY A 104 5.70 13.32 4.88
C GLY A 104 6.43 13.94 3.69
N LEU A 105 7.69 14.39 3.89
CA LEU A 105 8.54 14.90 2.81
C LEU A 105 8.82 13.82 1.78
N LYS A 106 9.20 12.62 2.21
CA LYS A 106 9.41 11.46 1.35
C LYS A 106 8.15 11.13 0.55
N ALA A 107 6.97 11.13 1.19
CA ALA A 107 5.72 10.83 0.50
C ALA A 107 5.42 11.82 -0.64
N LYS A 108 5.59 13.13 -0.40
CA LYS A 108 5.46 14.15 -1.45
C LYS A 108 6.51 13.96 -2.55
N ALA A 109 7.74 13.67 -2.16
CA ALA A 109 8.83 13.49 -3.12
C ALA A 109 8.58 12.29 -4.04
N THR A 110 8.10 11.17 -3.51
CA THR A 110 7.71 9.99 -4.30
C THR A 110 6.59 10.31 -5.28
N ILE A 111 5.57 11.07 -4.88
CA ILE A 111 4.49 11.49 -5.79
C ILE A 111 5.05 12.30 -6.97
N LEU A 112 5.90 13.29 -6.68
CA LEU A 112 6.51 14.12 -7.72
C LEU A 112 7.42 13.32 -8.65
N GLN A 113 8.21 12.36 -8.12
CA GLN A 113 9.05 11.50 -8.96
C GLN A 113 8.23 10.68 -9.96
N THR A 114 7.03 10.26 -9.59
CA THR A 114 6.16 9.48 -10.46
C THR A 114 5.43 10.36 -11.48
N LEU A 115 4.83 11.48 -11.04
CA LEU A 115 3.95 12.27 -11.90
C LEU A 115 4.70 13.28 -12.78
N LEU A 116 5.80 13.86 -12.29
CA LEU A 116 6.46 14.97 -12.97
C LEU A 116 7.05 14.58 -14.35
N PRO A 117 7.68 13.40 -14.53
CA PRO A 117 8.21 13.01 -15.83
C PRO A 117 7.13 12.90 -16.91
N ASP A 118 5.94 12.39 -16.56
CA ASP A 118 4.83 12.27 -17.51
C ASP A 118 4.26 13.65 -17.85
N ILE A 119 4.10 14.54 -16.87
CA ILE A 119 3.68 15.94 -17.13
C ILE A 119 4.66 16.66 -18.05
N MET A 120 5.97 16.48 -17.83
CA MET A 120 7.01 17.06 -18.68
C MET A 120 6.89 16.57 -20.13
N ARG A 121 6.68 15.26 -20.31
CA ARG A 121 6.47 14.64 -21.62
C ARG A 121 5.22 15.18 -22.31
N ASP A 122 4.09 15.23 -21.61
CA ASP A 122 2.80 15.65 -22.14
C ASP A 122 2.76 17.15 -22.48
N CYS A 123 3.50 17.97 -21.73
CA CYS A 123 3.64 19.40 -21.98
C CYS A 123 4.77 19.74 -22.95
N TYR A 124 5.45 18.75 -23.56
CA TYR A 124 6.60 18.92 -24.45
C TYR A 124 7.72 19.77 -23.83
N LEU A 125 7.92 19.64 -22.52
CA LEU A 125 8.98 20.31 -21.79
C LEU A 125 10.24 19.41 -21.80
N SER A 126 11.42 20.04 -21.84
CA SER A 126 12.69 19.29 -21.88
C SER A 126 13.02 18.66 -20.52
N ASP A 127 13.09 17.33 -20.52
CA ASP A 127 13.58 16.49 -19.43
C ASP A 127 15.11 16.52 -19.27
N GLU A 128 15.81 17.17 -20.21
CA GLU A 128 17.26 17.41 -20.14
C GLU A 128 17.61 18.80 -19.54
N SER A 129 16.61 19.60 -19.17
CA SER A 129 16.85 20.89 -18.53
C SER A 129 17.54 20.70 -17.17
N GLY A 130 18.56 21.54 -16.90
CA GLY A 130 19.33 21.46 -15.66
C GLY A 130 18.45 21.64 -14.41
N GLU A 131 17.41 22.46 -14.51
CA GLU A 131 16.42 22.68 -13.46
C GLU A 131 15.60 21.42 -13.16
N PHE A 132 15.15 20.72 -14.20
CA PHE A 132 14.44 19.45 -14.02
C PHE A 132 15.34 18.39 -13.40
N LEU A 133 16.58 18.26 -13.90
CA LEU A 133 17.56 17.32 -13.34
C LEU A 133 17.87 17.61 -11.86
N LEU A 134 17.99 18.90 -11.51
CA LEU A 134 18.18 19.33 -10.11
C LEU A 134 16.97 18.97 -9.24
N VAL A 135 15.75 19.21 -9.73
CA VAL A 135 14.51 18.81 -9.03
C VAL A 135 14.49 17.30 -8.82
N MET A 136 14.74 16.50 -9.86
CA MET A 136 14.73 15.04 -9.77
C MET A 136 15.82 14.51 -8.82
N SER A 137 17.01 15.13 -8.81
CA SER A 137 18.08 14.83 -7.85
C SER A 137 17.63 15.09 -6.41
N LEU A 138 17.05 16.27 -6.13
CA LEU A 138 16.55 16.63 -4.80
C LEU A 138 15.47 15.66 -4.33
N LEU A 139 14.55 15.29 -5.23
CA LEU A 139 13.52 14.30 -4.91
C LEU A 139 14.16 12.93 -4.58
N GLY A 140 15.20 12.54 -5.32
CA GLY A 140 16.02 11.36 -5.05
C GLY A 140 16.54 11.35 -3.61
N ASP A 141 17.19 12.44 -3.19
CA ASP A 141 17.72 12.60 -1.84
C ASP A 141 16.63 12.48 -0.77
N LEU A 142 15.47 13.10 -0.97
CA LEU A 142 14.34 13.06 -0.04
C LEU A 142 13.69 11.68 0.08
N THR A 143 13.77 10.86 -0.97
CA THR A 143 13.24 9.49 -0.95
C THR A 143 14.21 8.47 -0.35
N GLY A 144 15.41 8.91 0.02
CA GLY A 144 16.48 8.06 0.57
C GLY A 144 17.30 7.41 -0.52
N GLY A 145 17.64 8.19 -1.57
CA GLY A 145 18.36 7.76 -2.75
C GLY A 145 19.41 6.68 -2.45
N ALA A 146 19.23 5.53 -3.08
CA ALA A 146 20.30 4.55 -3.15
C ALA A 146 21.44 5.20 -3.96
N GLN A 147 22.56 5.47 -3.29
CA GLN A 147 23.84 5.55 -3.99
C GLN A 147 24.01 4.21 -4.70
N ILE A 148 23.99 4.25 -6.04
CA ILE A 148 24.50 3.15 -6.86
C ILE A 148 26.03 3.24 -6.85
#